data_AF-A0A527WYD6-F1
#
_entry.id   AF-A0A527WYD6-F1
#
_cell.length_a   1.000
_cell.length_b   1.000
_cell.length_c   1.000
_cell.angle_alpha   90.00
_cell.angle_beta   90.00
_cell.angle_gamma   90.00
#
_symmetry.space_group_name_H-M   'P 1'
#
loop_
_entity.id
_entity.type
_entity.pdbx_description
1 polymer ?
#
loop_
_entity_poly.entity_id
_entity_poly.type
_entity_poly.pdbx_seq_one_letter_code
_entity_poly.pdbx_strand_id
1 'polypeptide(L)'
;MRFMMLMIPGGYATAAPDVRPEAEAVATMMKYNEELKRAGVLLGLDGLHPPSSGARVSFKGGKATVTDGPFAEVKEVLGGYW
;
A
#
# COMPACT_ATOMS: atom_id res chain seq x y z
N MET A 1 -6.59 -21.05 -8.04
CA MET A 1 -6.54 -20.52 -6.67
C MET A 1 -6.01 -19.09 -6.74
N ARG A 2 -6.50 -18.17 -5.91
CA ARG A 2 -6.10 -16.75 -5.93
C ARG A 2 -5.47 -16.39 -4.59
N PHE A 3 -4.50 -15.48 -4.63
CA PHE A 3 -3.80 -14.99 -3.44
C PHE A 3 -3.80 -13.47 -3.46
N MET A 4 -3.66 -12.88 -2.27
CA MET A 4 -3.39 -11.47 -2.11
C MET A 4 -2.00 -11.35 -1.49
N MET A 5 -1.11 -10.64 -2.16
CA MET A 5 0.23 -10.37 -1.67
C MET A 5 0.24 -8.98 -1.06
N LEU A 6 0.52 -8.89 0.25
CA LEU A 6 0.58 -7.62 0.97
C LEU A 6 2.02 -7.14 1.09
N MET A 7 2.26 -5.90 0.70
CA MET A 7 3.59 -5.30 0.75
C MET A 7 3.74 -4.42 1.97
N ILE A 8 4.75 -4.75 2.77
CA ILE A 8 5.07 -4.05 4.02
C ILE A 8 6.49 -3.47 3.88
N PRO A 9 6.65 -2.28 3.28
CA PRO A 9 7.94 -1.65 3.14
C PRO A 9 8.46 -1.13 4.50
N GLY A 10 9.72 -1.40 4.79
CA GLY A 10 10.40 -0.87 5.98
C GLY A 10 10.40 0.66 6.00
N GLY A 11 10.16 1.26 7.17
CA GLY A 11 10.17 2.72 7.36
C GLY A 11 8.94 3.47 6.85
N TYR A 12 7.98 2.78 6.22
CA TYR A 12 6.81 3.43 5.62
C TYR A 12 5.82 3.99 6.65
N ALA A 13 5.87 3.52 7.89
CA ALA A 13 5.08 4.04 9.00
C ALA A 13 5.39 5.51 9.32
N THR A 14 6.62 5.95 9.05
CA THR A 14 7.12 7.31 9.33
C THR A 14 7.49 8.08 8.07
N ALA A 15 7.15 7.55 6.89
CA ALA A 15 7.49 8.18 5.63
C ALA A 15 6.66 9.47 5.40
N ALA A 16 7.29 10.43 4.72
CA ALA A 16 6.63 11.66 4.31
C ALA A 16 5.54 11.38 3.24
N PRO A 17 4.44 12.14 3.19
CA PRO A 17 3.36 11.94 2.21
C PRO A 17 3.80 11.91 0.73
N ASP A 18 4.84 12.66 0.42
CA ASP A 18 5.42 12.82 -0.91
C ASP A 18 6.55 11.82 -1.20
N VAL A 19 6.81 10.86 -0.30
CA VAL A 19 7.80 9.80 -0.55
C VAL A 19 7.54 9.13 -1.89
N ARG A 20 8.61 8.94 -2.66
CA ARG A 20 8.59 8.23 -3.94
C ARG A 20 9.72 7.21 -3.95
N PRO A 21 9.49 6.00 -4.47
CA PRO A 21 10.58 5.09 -4.78
C PRO A 21 11.49 5.69 -5.85
N GLU A 22 12.73 5.24 -5.89
CA GLU A 22 13.66 5.60 -6.96
C GLU A 22 13.14 5.15 -8.33
N ALA A 23 13.41 5.93 -9.37
CA ALA A 23 12.89 5.67 -10.72
C ALA A 23 13.29 4.28 -11.25
N GLU A 24 14.49 3.81 -10.94
CA GLU A 24 14.97 2.48 -11.33
C GLU A 24 14.20 1.34 -10.63
N ALA A 25 13.89 1.51 -9.35
CA ALA A 25 13.06 0.57 -8.60
C ALA A 25 11.64 0.50 -9.20
N VAL A 26 11.06 1.66 -9.55
CA VAL A 26 9.76 1.73 -10.24
C VAL A 26 9.83 1.01 -11.60
N ALA A 27 10.88 1.24 -12.40
CA ALA A 27 11.03 0.61 -13.70
C ALA A 27 11.15 -0.92 -13.59
N THR A 28 11.90 -1.41 -12.61
CA THR A 28 12.04 -2.85 -12.32
C THR A 28 10.69 -3.46 -11.93
N MET A 29 9.95 -2.81 -11.04
CA MET A 29 8.62 -3.24 -10.62
C MET A 29 7.63 -3.26 -11.80
N MET A 30 7.66 -2.25 -12.65
CA MET A 30 6.79 -2.18 -13.83
C MET A 30 7.07 -3.31 -14.82
N LYS A 31 8.34 -3.67 -15.04
CA LYS A 31 8.69 -4.82 -15.87
C LYS A 31 8.11 -6.12 -15.31
N TYR A 32 8.25 -6.35 -14.01
CA TYR A 32 7.67 -7.53 -13.35
C TYR A 32 6.14 -7.57 -13.46
N ASN A 33 5.46 -6.43 -13.28
CA ASN A 33 4.01 -6.32 -13.44
C ASN A 33 3.54 -6.69 -14.86
N GLU A 34 4.28 -6.26 -15.88
CA GLU A 34 3.99 -6.63 -17.28
C GLU A 34 4.19 -8.13 -17.53
N GLU A 35 5.18 -8.76 -16.90
CA GLU A 35 5.39 -10.21 -16.98
C GLU A 35 4.22 -10.98 -16.33
N LEU A 36 3.77 -10.57 -15.14
CA LEU A 36 2.60 -11.17 -14.47
C LEU A 36 1.30 -10.98 -15.27
N LYS A 37 1.14 -9.82 -15.89
CA LYS A 37 0.00 -9.52 -16.76
C LYS A 37 0.01 -10.41 -18.00
N ARG A 38 1.15 -10.54 -18.68
CA ARG A 38 1.31 -11.42 -19.85
C ARG A 38 1.08 -12.89 -19.52
N ALA A 39 1.48 -13.32 -18.32
CA ALA A 39 1.21 -14.66 -17.82
C ALA A 39 -0.27 -14.90 -17.44
N GLY A 40 -1.10 -13.85 -17.40
CA GLY A 40 -2.53 -13.95 -17.06
C GLY A 40 -2.79 -14.22 -15.57
N VAL A 41 -1.80 -14.00 -14.70
CA VAL A 41 -1.89 -14.25 -13.26
C VAL A 41 -2.15 -13.00 -12.43
N LEU A 42 -1.93 -11.81 -13.01
CA LEU A 42 -2.21 -10.54 -12.34
C LEU A 42 -3.71 -10.20 -12.38
N LEU A 43 -4.32 -10.04 -11.20
CA LEU A 43 -5.73 -9.64 -11.08
C LEU A 43 -5.92 -8.17 -10.69
N GLY A 44 -5.00 -7.63 -9.90
CA GLY A 44 -4.99 -6.23 -9.49
C GLY A 44 -3.69 -5.93 -8.74
N LEU A 45 -3.25 -4.68 -8.76
CA LEU A 45 -2.12 -4.21 -7.97
C LEU A 45 -2.24 -2.71 -7.79
N ASP A 46 -1.77 -2.19 -6.66
CA ASP A 46 -1.52 -0.75 -6.48
C ASP A 46 -0.46 -0.52 -5.41
N GLY A 47 0.29 0.58 -5.57
CA GLY A 47 1.03 1.20 -4.49
C GLY A 47 0.11 2.09 -3.66
N LEU A 48 0.24 2.04 -2.34
CA LEU A 48 -0.55 2.84 -1.40
C LEU A 48 0.34 3.90 -0.77
N HIS A 49 -0.21 5.10 -0.53
CA HIS A 49 0.48 6.17 0.21
C HIS A 49 0.70 5.81 1.68
N PRO A 50 1.68 6.44 2.36
CA PRO A 50 1.94 6.17 3.77
C PRO A 50 0.73 6.59 4.63
N PRO A 51 0.58 6.04 5.85
CA PRO A 51 -0.56 6.34 6.73
C PRO A 51 -0.77 7.82 7.03
N SER A 52 0.29 8.63 6.98
CA SER A 52 0.25 10.10 7.13
C SER A 52 -0.58 10.80 6.04
N SER A 53 -0.87 10.13 4.93
CA SER A 53 -1.68 10.65 3.82
C SER A 53 -3.12 10.13 3.82
N GLY A 54 -3.49 9.35 4.82
CA GLY A 54 -4.77 8.65 4.87
C GLY A 54 -5.51 8.87 6.18
N ALA A 55 -6.71 8.27 6.25
CA ALA A 55 -7.53 8.22 7.44
C ALA A 55 -8.08 6.80 7.63
N ARG A 56 -8.30 6.43 8.88
CA ARG A 56 -9.03 5.21 9.25
C ARG A 56 -10.48 5.58 9.50
N VAL A 57 -11.39 4.87 8.86
CA VAL A 57 -12.82 4.97 9.13
C VAL A 57 -13.27 3.72 9.88
N SER A 58 -13.83 3.90 11.07
CA SER A 58 -14.43 2.82 11.85
C SER A 58 -15.92 3.05 12.02
N PHE A 59 -16.69 1.97 12.14
CA PHE A 59 -18.14 2.03 12.32
C PHE A 59 -18.52 1.40 13.65
N LYS A 60 -19.16 2.18 14.53
CA LYS A 60 -19.72 1.68 15.80
C LYS A 60 -21.20 2.07 15.88
N GLY A 61 -22.08 1.06 15.96
CA GLY A 61 -23.52 1.28 15.99
C GLY A 61 -24.06 2.00 14.75
N GLY A 62 -23.48 1.72 13.57
CA GLY A 62 -23.87 2.36 12.30
C GLY A 62 -23.37 3.80 12.11
N LYS A 63 -22.63 4.37 13.08
CA LYS A 63 -22.04 5.70 12.96
C LYS A 63 -20.57 5.60 12.57
N ALA A 64 -20.17 6.39 11.57
CA ALA A 64 -18.78 6.50 11.14
C ALA A 64 -17.98 7.37 12.12
N THR A 65 -16.75 6.95 12.43
CA THR A 65 -15.74 7.76 13.09
C THR A 65 -14.49 7.75 12.24
N VAL A 66 -14.03 8.93 11.86
CA VAL A 66 -12.84 9.14 11.04
C VAL A 66 -11.69 9.50 11.97
N THR A 67 -10.53 8.90 11.74
CA THR A 67 -9.29 9.18 12.48
C THR A 67 -8.18 9.38 11.46
N ASP A 68 -7.68 10.60 11.36
CA ASP A 68 -6.57 10.93 10.47
C ASP A 68 -5.28 10.24 10.95
N GLY A 69 -4.40 9.89 10.02
CA GLY A 69 -3.08 9.36 10.34
C GLY A 69 -2.07 10.45 10.75
N PRO A 70 -0.84 10.06 11.11
CA PRO A 70 -0.32 8.68 11.19
C PRO A 70 -0.83 7.93 12.45
N PHE A 71 -0.97 6.61 12.34
CA PHE A 71 -1.44 5.78 13.44
C PHE A 71 -0.29 5.43 14.38
N ALA A 72 -0.38 5.82 15.66
CA ALA A 72 0.73 5.85 16.61
C ALA A 72 1.39 4.50 16.95
N GLU A 73 0.82 3.35 16.57
CA GLU A 73 1.19 2.04 17.14
C GLU A 73 1.67 0.97 16.13
N VAL A 74 1.84 1.31 14.85
CA VAL A 74 2.17 0.30 13.83
C VAL A 74 3.60 0.43 13.33
N LYS A 75 4.42 -0.61 13.58
CA LYS A 75 5.78 -0.74 13.03
C LYS A 75 5.77 -1.18 11.57
N GLU A 76 4.73 -1.90 11.19
CA GLU A 76 4.54 -2.48 9.86
C GLU A 76 3.24 -1.93 9.28
N VAL A 77 3.33 -1.34 8.09
CA VAL A 77 2.20 -0.70 7.41
C VAL A 77 2.16 -1.13 5.96
N LEU A 78 0.96 -1.20 5.40
CA LEU A 78 0.77 -1.56 3.99
C LEU A 78 1.24 -0.42 3.09
N GLY A 79 2.13 -0.74 2.16
CA GLY A 79 2.56 0.16 1.08
C GLY A 79 2.07 -0.28 -0.30
N GLY A 80 1.38 -1.42 -0.40
CA GLY A 80 0.84 -1.90 -1.67
C GLY A 80 0.32 -3.33 -1.61
N TYR A 81 -0.26 -3.78 -2.72
CA TYR A 81 -0.73 -5.14 -2.91
C TYR A 81 -0.57 -5.63 -4.36
N TRP A 82 -0.59 -6.96 -4.54
CA TRP A 82 -0.77 -7.70 -5.79
C TRP A 82 -1.82 -8.80 -5.62
#